data_AF-A0A3D0UN17-F1
#
_entry.id   AF-A0A3D0UN17-F1
#
_cell.length_a   1.000
_cell.length_b   1.000
_cell.length_c   1.000
_cell.angle_alpha   90.00
_cell.angle_beta   90.00
_cell.angle_gamma   90.00
#
_symmetry.space_group_name_H-M   'P 1'
#
loop_
_entity.id
_entity.type
_entity.pdbx_description
1 polymer ?
#
loop_
_entity_poly.entity_id
_entity_poly.type
_entity_poly.pdbx_seq_one_letter_code
_entity_poly.pdbx_strand_id
1 'polypeptide(L)'
;MIATSVEQLLNNLEGTVQVKADRVSVIDSRSLQLKVDSIVYNAVFAEGLVRDTARWLLWELGQQLGIYPSSIHEFYMAAGRGELPKSCTVPAINVRAMNFNTSRAVFRAANELSVGALIFEIARSEMGYTDQRPTEYVSSILGAAIKEGFRGPLFIQGDHFQVSAKGFAADPGAEVNAVKDLITESISAGFYNIDIDTSTLVDLSFDSLDDQQRNNYRVCADITRFVRQIEPEGITISLGGEIGEVGGHNSTVPELHAFMRGYNYKIGDLQG
;
A
#
# COMPACT_ATOMS: atom_id res chain seq x y z
N MET A 1 12.14 4.47 24.12
CA MET A 1 11.43 5.26 25.16
C MET A 1 10.47 6.17 24.44
N ILE A 2 9.23 6.30 24.92
CA ILE A 2 8.27 7.27 24.37
C ILE A 2 8.71 8.65 24.84
N ALA A 3 8.91 9.58 23.91
CA ALA A 3 9.22 10.97 24.22
C ALA A 3 7.98 11.66 24.79
N THR A 4 8.16 12.47 25.83
CA THR A 4 7.08 13.23 26.47
C THR A 4 6.76 14.54 25.75
N SER A 5 7.66 14.97 24.85
CA SER A 5 7.48 16.16 24.01
C SER A 5 8.20 16.02 22.67
N VAL A 6 7.81 16.85 21.70
CA VAL A 6 8.51 16.96 20.41
C VAL A 6 9.96 17.39 20.61
N GLU A 7 10.21 18.32 21.54
CA GLU A 7 11.57 18.75 21.88
C GLU A 7 12.44 17.59 22.35
N GLN A 8 11.91 16.72 23.23
CA GLN A 8 12.66 15.54 23.67
C GLN A 8 12.92 14.56 22.51
N LEU A 9 11.92 14.35 21.64
CA LEU A 9 12.09 13.52 20.44
C LEU A 9 13.23 14.04 19.56
N LEU A 10 13.28 15.34 19.31
CA LEU A 10 14.30 15.99 18.48
C LEU A 10 15.68 16.01 19.16
N ASN A 11 15.75 16.27 20.46
CA ASN A 11 17.00 16.24 21.24
C ASN A 11 17.66 14.85 21.20
N ASN A 12 16.87 13.77 21.20
CA ASN A 12 17.40 12.41 21.05
C ASN A 12 18.11 12.19 19.69
N LEU A 13 17.78 13.00 18.68
CA LEU A 13 18.35 12.97 17.34
C LEU A 13 19.44 14.03 17.10
N GLU A 14 19.85 14.76 18.14
CA GLU A 14 20.91 15.76 18.03
C GLU A 14 22.20 15.15 17.47
N GLY A 15 22.87 15.93 16.59
CA GLY A 15 24.05 15.50 15.84
C GLY A 15 23.79 14.44 14.76
N THR A 16 22.56 13.94 14.64
CA THR A 16 22.18 12.87 13.69
C THR A 16 21.23 13.39 12.61
N VAL A 17 20.19 14.12 13.03
CA VAL A 17 19.20 14.75 12.17
C VAL A 17 19.15 16.23 12.50
N GLN A 18 19.07 17.07 11.47
CA GLN A 18 18.81 18.49 11.62
C GLN A 18 17.40 18.79 11.12
N VAL A 19 16.60 19.44 11.97
CA VAL A 19 15.29 19.98 11.61
C VAL A 19 15.38 21.50 11.62
N LYS A 20 15.08 22.14 10.49
CA LYS A 20 15.03 23.59 10.33
C LYS A 20 13.71 23.97 9.68
N ALA A 21 12.81 24.57 10.46
CA ALA A 21 11.44 24.84 10.06
C ALA A 21 10.75 23.57 9.53
N ASP A 22 10.44 23.54 8.24
CA ASP A 22 9.78 22.45 7.52
C ASP A 22 10.76 21.48 6.84
N ARG A 23 12.07 21.68 6.98
CA ARG A 23 13.09 20.85 6.34
C ARG A 23 13.79 19.93 7.31
N VAL A 24 13.93 18.67 6.92
CA VAL A 24 14.73 17.65 7.62
C VAL A 24 15.97 17.32 6.79
N SER A 25 17.11 17.17 7.44
CA SER A 25 18.36 16.75 6.79
C SER A 25 19.10 15.72 7.63
N VAL A 26 19.68 14.72 6.96
CA VAL A 26 20.50 13.69 7.61
C VAL A 26 21.93 14.22 7.75
N ILE A 27 22.41 14.35 8.99
CA ILE A 27 23.78 14.79 9.30
C ILE A 27 24.72 13.59 9.36
N ASP A 28 24.28 12.49 9.96
CA ASP A 28 25.03 11.24 10.04
C ASP A 28 24.09 10.05 9.82
N SER A 29 24.19 9.44 8.63
CA SER A 29 23.36 8.31 8.24
C SER A 29 23.61 7.05 9.09
N ARG A 30 24.84 6.86 9.58
CA ARG A 30 25.19 5.70 10.41
C ARG A 30 24.61 5.85 11.80
N SER A 31 24.74 7.04 12.39
CA SER A 31 24.08 7.34 13.67
C SER A 31 22.56 7.25 13.55
N LEU A 32 21.97 7.65 12.42
CA LEU A 32 20.54 7.54 12.17
C LEU A 32 20.07 6.08 12.17
N GLN A 33 20.79 5.18 11.49
CA GLN A 33 20.51 3.75 11.52
C GLN A 33 20.50 3.18 12.94
N LEU A 34 21.36 3.68 13.84
CA LEU A 34 21.37 3.24 15.23
C LEU A 34 20.20 3.79 16.05
N LYS A 35 19.68 4.97 15.70
CA LYS A 35 18.65 5.69 16.47
C LYS A 35 17.22 5.51 15.93
N VAL A 36 17.04 5.08 14.68
CA VAL A 36 15.73 5.02 14.00
C VAL A 36 14.71 4.15 14.73
N ASP A 37 15.16 3.13 15.46
CA ASP A 37 14.28 2.28 16.29
C ASP A 37 13.45 3.14 17.28
N SER A 38 14.06 4.19 17.85
CA SER A 38 13.37 5.11 18.76
C SER A 38 12.35 5.98 18.03
N ILE A 39 12.60 6.37 16.78
CA ILE A 39 11.66 7.16 15.98
C ILE A 39 10.45 6.30 15.65
N VAL A 40 10.66 5.08 15.17
CA VAL A 40 9.59 4.11 14.88
C VAL A 40 8.78 3.80 16.13
N TYR A 41 9.43 3.59 17.27
CA TYR A 41 8.73 3.34 18.53
C TYR A 41 7.78 4.49 18.90
N ASN A 42 8.17 5.75 18.66
CA ASN A 42 7.30 6.91 18.90
C ASN A 42 6.22 7.04 17.81
N ALA A 43 6.51 6.70 16.56
CA ALA A 43 5.54 6.71 15.47
C ALA A 43 4.39 5.71 15.67
N VAL A 44 4.64 4.62 16.41
CA VAL A 44 3.65 3.58 16.74
C VAL A 44 2.99 3.86 18.09
N PHE A 45 3.77 4.07 19.14
CA PHE A 45 3.26 4.02 20.52
C PHE A 45 3.07 5.38 21.21
N ALA A 46 3.57 6.48 20.64
CA ALA A 46 3.30 7.80 21.20
C ALA A 46 1.89 8.27 20.81
N GLU A 47 1.47 9.38 21.40
CA GLU A 47 0.18 10.02 21.09
C GLU A 47 0.38 11.46 20.61
N GLY A 48 -0.67 11.98 19.96
CA GLY A 48 -0.75 13.36 19.50
C GLY A 48 0.46 13.81 18.68
N LEU A 49 0.93 15.02 18.95
CA LEU A 49 1.96 15.67 18.15
C LEU A 49 3.31 14.92 18.15
N VAL A 50 3.65 14.18 19.21
CA VAL A 50 4.90 13.39 19.24
C VAL A 50 4.85 12.26 18.21
N ARG A 51 3.73 11.53 18.16
CA ARG A 51 3.50 10.46 17.18
C ARG A 51 3.54 11.00 15.77
N ASP A 52 2.80 12.08 15.53
CA ASP A 52 2.67 12.65 14.20
C ASP A 52 4.00 13.25 13.71
N THR A 53 4.77 13.86 14.61
CA THR A 53 6.15 14.32 14.31
C THR A 53 7.09 13.15 14.01
N ALA A 54 7.00 12.03 14.74
CA ALA A 54 7.82 10.86 14.47
C ALA A 54 7.51 10.23 13.10
N ARG A 55 6.24 10.17 12.70
CA ARG A 55 5.80 9.71 11.38
C ARG A 55 6.29 10.64 10.27
N TRP A 56 6.14 11.96 10.46
CA TRP A 56 6.67 12.97 9.56
C TRP A 56 8.20 12.88 9.40
N LEU A 57 8.94 12.71 10.50
CA LEU A 57 10.39 12.51 10.45
C LEU A 57 10.76 11.29 9.61
N LEU A 58 10.09 10.14 9.79
CA LEU A 58 10.38 8.93 9.02
C LEU A 58 10.13 9.13 7.52
N TRP A 59 9.07 9.85 7.17
CA TRP A 59 8.80 10.25 5.79
C TRP A 59 9.94 11.09 5.22
N GLU A 60 10.24 12.23 5.82
CA GLU A 60 11.26 13.16 5.30
C GLU A 60 12.66 12.55 5.28
N LEU A 61 13.03 11.76 6.30
CA LEU A 61 14.30 11.05 6.34
C LEU A 61 14.39 9.99 5.25
N GLY A 62 13.27 9.30 4.94
CA GLY A 62 13.19 8.41 3.79
C GLY A 62 13.54 9.16 2.50
N GLN A 63 12.86 10.27 2.23
CA GLN A 63 13.09 11.09 1.02
C GLN A 63 14.56 11.54 0.91
N GLN A 64 15.15 12.07 1.99
CA GLN A 64 16.55 12.50 2.04
C GLN A 64 17.54 11.35 1.75
N LEU A 65 17.16 10.13 2.10
CA LEU A 65 17.96 8.93 1.86
C LEU A 65 17.62 8.25 0.53
N GLY A 66 16.70 8.77 -0.28
CA GLY A 66 16.26 8.12 -1.51
C GLY A 66 15.45 6.84 -1.26
N ILE A 67 14.72 6.78 -0.15
CA ILE A 67 13.75 5.74 0.20
C ILE A 67 12.36 6.39 0.14
N TYR A 68 11.60 6.12 -0.91
CA TYR A 68 10.35 6.83 -1.14
C TYR A 68 9.25 5.87 -1.61
N PRO A 69 8.01 6.00 -1.12
CA PRO A 69 6.89 5.26 -1.69
C PRO A 69 6.70 5.60 -3.16
N SER A 70 6.43 4.59 -3.97
CA SER A 70 6.25 4.74 -5.42
C SER A 70 5.22 3.74 -5.94
N SER A 71 4.74 3.96 -7.16
CA SER A 71 3.85 3.02 -7.83
C SER A 71 4.65 2.03 -8.67
N ILE A 72 4.27 0.76 -8.62
CA ILE A 72 4.85 -0.30 -9.45
C ILE A 72 4.28 -0.30 -10.88
N HIS A 73 3.33 0.58 -11.17
CA HIS A 73 2.58 0.63 -12.42
C HIS A 73 3.46 0.47 -13.67
N GLU A 74 4.46 1.34 -13.85
CA GLU A 74 5.32 1.30 -15.04
C GLU A 74 6.16 0.01 -15.14
N PHE A 75 6.52 -0.59 -14.01
CA PHE A 75 7.20 -1.89 -13.99
C PHE A 75 6.29 -2.99 -14.55
N TYR A 76 5.03 -3.04 -14.12
CA TYR A 76 4.06 -4.01 -14.65
C TYR A 76 3.67 -3.72 -16.10
N MET A 77 3.58 -2.45 -16.51
CA MET A 77 3.37 -2.10 -17.91
C MET A 77 4.53 -2.55 -18.80
N ALA A 78 5.78 -2.42 -18.35
CA ALA A 78 6.95 -2.97 -19.04
C ALA A 78 6.90 -4.50 -19.13
N ALA A 79 6.49 -5.18 -18.07
CA ALA A 79 6.26 -6.63 -18.08
C ALA A 79 5.20 -7.02 -19.14
N GLY A 80 4.07 -6.30 -19.19
CA GLY A 80 3.00 -6.52 -20.15
C GLY A 80 3.42 -6.29 -21.62
N ARG A 81 4.37 -5.38 -21.86
CA ARG A 81 4.99 -5.16 -23.17
C ARG A 81 6.09 -6.19 -23.52
N GLY A 82 6.44 -7.08 -22.59
CA GLY A 82 7.50 -8.08 -22.78
C GLY A 82 8.92 -7.53 -22.66
N GLU A 83 9.10 -6.38 -22.01
CA GLU A 83 10.41 -5.73 -21.80
C GLU A 83 11.18 -6.36 -20.64
N LEU A 84 10.51 -7.15 -19.81
CA LEU A 84 11.11 -7.88 -18.69
C LEU A 84 11.27 -9.37 -19.03
N PRO A 85 12.28 -10.06 -18.46
CA PRO A 85 12.38 -11.51 -18.56
C PRO A 85 11.13 -12.19 -18.03
N LYS A 86 10.65 -13.25 -18.70
CA LYS A 86 9.47 -14.03 -18.24
C LYS A 86 9.63 -14.66 -16.86
N SER A 87 10.88 -14.82 -16.40
CA SER A 87 11.21 -15.32 -15.07
C SER A 87 11.27 -14.23 -14.00
N CYS A 88 11.08 -12.96 -14.37
CA CYS A 88 11.08 -11.85 -13.44
C CYS A 88 9.73 -11.82 -12.71
N THR A 89 9.77 -12.00 -11.39
CA THR A 89 8.62 -11.91 -10.51
C THR A 89 8.92 -10.92 -9.38
N VAL A 90 7.90 -10.23 -8.89
CA VAL A 90 8.01 -9.33 -7.75
C VAL A 90 7.34 -10.00 -6.55
N PRO A 91 8.06 -10.21 -5.43
CA PRO A 91 7.42 -10.74 -4.23
C PRO A 91 6.52 -9.68 -3.60
N ALA A 92 5.28 -10.05 -3.31
CA ALA A 92 4.37 -9.30 -2.46
C ALA A 92 4.26 -9.99 -1.10
N ILE A 93 4.45 -9.23 -0.02
CA ILE A 93 4.67 -9.77 1.32
C ILE A 93 3.66 -9.14 2.28
N ASN A 94 2.66 -9.91 2.72
CA ASN A 94 1.75 -9.47 3.79
C ASN A 94 2.49 -9.33 5.12
N VAL A 95 2.57 -8.12 5.66
CA VAL A 95 3.22 -7.86 6.96
C VAL A 95 2.17 -7.53 8.03
N ARG A 96 1.70 -8.55 8.73
CA ARG A 96 0.55 -8.46 9.64
C ARG A 96 0.94 -8.27 11.09
N ALA A 97 2.12 -8.77 11.48
CA ALA A 97 2.60 -8.74 12.85
C ALA A 97 4.04 -8.25 12.90
N MET A 98 4.37 -7.56 14.00
CA MET A 98 5.71 -7.02 14.25
C MET A 98 6.26 -6.25 13.03
N ASN A 99 5.43 -5.38 12.44
CA ASN A 99 5.69 -4.78 11.12
C ASN A 99 7.14 -4.30 10.96
N PHE A 100 7.61 -3.45 11.87
CA PHE A 100 8.99 -2.97 11.83
C PHE A 100 10.04 -4.10 11.79
N ASN A 101 9.92 -5.13 12.65
CA ASN A 101 10.89 -6.22 12.72
C ASN A 101 10.83 -7.15 11.51
N THR A 102 9.62 -7.45 11.05
CA THR A 102 9.38 -8.27 9.85
C THR A 102 9.92 -7.55 8.62
N SER A 103 9.57 -6.27 8.44
CA SER A 103 10.05 -5.42 7.34
C SER A 103 11.57 -5.29 7.34
N ARG A 104 12.21 -5.20 8.51
CA ARG A 104 13.68 -5.26 8.62
C ARG A 104 14.26 -6.57 8.12
N ALA A 105 13.62 -7.71 8.44
CA ALA A 105 14.08 -9.01 7.93
C ALA A 105 13.97 -9.08 6.41
N VAL A 106 12.86 -8.56 5.85
CA VAL A 106 12.67 -8.43 4.40
C VAL A 106 13.77 -7.58 3.77
N PHE A 107 14.07 -6.39 4.32
CA PHE A 107 15.11 -5.52 3.75
C PHE A 107 16.52 -6.11 3.85
N ARG A 108 16.85 -6.83 4.92
CA ARG A 108 18.14 -7.56 5.00
C ARG A 108 18.27 -8.58 3.88
N ALA A 109 17.23 -9.39 3.66
CA ALA A 109 17.20 -10.36 2.59
C ALA A 109 17.24 -9.69 1.20
N ALA A 110 16.49 -8.60 1.02
CA ALA A 110 16.48 -7.83 -0.22
C ALA A 110 17.87 -7.26 -0.56
N ASN A 111 18.58 -6.70 0.43
CA ASN A 111 19.93 -6.19 0.25
C ASN A 111 20.93 -7.30 -0.05
N GLU A 112 20.87 -8.44 0.66
CA GLU A 112 21.75 -9.59 0.44
C GLU A 112 21.58 -10.17 -0.98
N LEU A 113 20.33 -10.26 -1.44
CA LEU A 113 19.97 -10.83 -2.74
C LEU A 113 19.95 -9.79 -3.88
N SER A 114 20.24 -8.52 -3.59
CA SER A 114 20.15 -7.41 -4.55
C SER A 114 18.78 -7.33 -5.25
N VAL A 115 17.70 -7.50 -4.49
CA VAL A 115 16.32 -7.41 -5.00
C VAL A 115 16.01 -5.97 -5.38
N GLY A 116 15.59 -5.75 -6.63
CA GLY A 116 15.24 -4.43 -7.14
C GLY A 116 13.82 -3.99 -6.76
N ALA A 117 12.83 -4.84 -6.98
CA ALA A 117 11.42 -4.56 -6.70
C ALA A 117 10.85 -5.58 -5.72
N LEU A 118 10.17 -5.10 -4.68
CA LEU A 118 9.39 -5.89 -3.74
C LEU A 118 8.19 -5.07 -3.26
N ILE A 119 7.10 -5.75 -2.91
CA ILE A 119 5.87 -5.12 -2.42
C ILE A 119 5.68 -5.50 -0.95
N PHE A 120 5.41 -4.51 -0.12
CA PHE A 120 4.85 -4.70 1.21
C PHE A 120 3.35 -4.46 1.14
N GLU A 121 2.56 -5.40 1.67
CA GLU A 121 1.12 -5.29 1.60
C GLU A 121 0.42 -5.64 2.90
N ILE A 122 -0.81 -5.16 3.03
CA ILE A 122 -1.69 -5.44 4.16
C ILE A 122 -3.13 -5.26 3.69
N ALA A 123 -4.00 -6.22 4.04
CA ALA A 123 -5.37 -6.18 3.56
C ALA A 123 -6.33 -5.36 4.43
N ARG A 124 -7.47 -4.93 3.86
CA ARG A 124 -8.52 -4.20 4.59
C ARG A 124 -8.92 -4.92 5.89
N SER A 125 -9.09 -6.24 5.81
CA SER A 125 -9.43 -7.06 6.98
C SER A 125 -8.33 -7.09 8.03
N GLU A 126 -7.07 -7.11 7.58
CA GLU A 126 -5.87 -7.15 8.43
C GLU A 126 -5.62 -5.85 9.16
N MET A 127 -5.80 -4.72 8.49
CA MET A 127 -5.82 -3.41 9.14
C MET A 127 -6.86 -3.38 10.27
N GLY A 128 -8.02 -4.00 10.06
CA GLY A 128 -9.10 -4.10 11.05
C GLY A 128 -8.73 -4.90 12.29
N TYR A 129 -8.28 -6.16 12.15
CA TYR A 129 -8.01 -7.00 13.33
C TYR A 129 -6.65 -6.74 13.99
N THR A 130 -5.71 -6.08 13.30
CA THR A 130 -4.41 -5.70 13.87
C THR A 130 -4.37 -4.27 14.39
N ASP A 131 -5.40 -3.47 14.10
CA ASP A 131 -5.45 -2.02 14.36
C ASP A 131 -4.29 -1.23 13.72
N GLN A 132 -3.72 -1.75 12.62
CA GLN A 132 -2.63 -1.10 11.88
C GLN A 132 -3.19 -0.22 10.76
N ARG A 133 -3.28 1.08 11.02
CA ARG A 133 -3.71 2.07 10.02
C ARG A 133 -2.58 2.40 9.01
N PRO A 134 -2.92 2.84 7.78
CA PRO A 134 -1.96 3.11 6.71
C PRO A 134 -0.71 3.91 7.09
N THR A 135 -0.86 5.04 7.78
CA THR A 135 0.30 5.89 8.14
C THR A 135 1.27 5.19 9.10
N GLU A 136 0.75 4.40 10.04
CA GLU A 136 1.60 3.60 10.94
C GLU A 136 2.37 2.51 10.18
N TYR A 137 1.65 1.84 9.28
CA TYR A 137 2.19 0.77 8.46
C TYR A 137 3.36 1.26 7.61
N VAL A 138 3.17 2.38 6.90
CA VAL A 138 4.21 3.00 6.07
C VAL A 138 5.38 3.51 6.92
N SER A 139 5.11 4.13 8.06
CA SER A 139 6.16 4.62 8.97
C SER A 139 7.07 3.49 9.45
N SER A 140 6.49 2.33 9.77
CA SER A 140 7.26 1.15 10.17
C SER A 140 8.14 0.62 9.04
N ILE A 141 7.62 0.58 7.81
CA ILE A 141 8.40 0.14 6.63
C ILE A 141 9.53 1.12 6.31
N LEU A 142 9.25 2.43 6.30
CA LEU A 142 10.27 3.46 6.08
C LEU A 142 11.38 3.36 7.13
N GLY A 143 11.01 3.24 8.41
CA GLY A 143 11.98 3.05 9.47
C GLY A 143 12.81 1.78 9.30
N ALA A 144 12.21 0.68 8.86
CA ALA A 144 12.90 -0.57 8.59
C ALA A 144 13.88 -0.43 7.41
N ALA A 145 13.47 0.24 6.33
CA ALA A 145 14.32 0.51 5.18
C ALA A 145 15.54 1.37 5.57
N ILE A 146 15.31 2.42 6.37
CA ILE A 146 16.37 3.28 6.91
C ILE A 146 17.32 2.42 7.75
N LYS A 147 16.79 1.64 8.69
CA LYS A 147 17.55 0.79 9.63
C LYS A 147 18.50 -0.15 8.91
N GLU A 148 18.02 -0.79 7.84
CA GLU A 148 18.77 -1.80 7.09
C GLU A 148 19.54 -1.21 5.90
N GLY A 149 19.46 0.11 5.68
CA GLY A 149 20.22 0.81 4.65
C GLY A 149 19.73 0.56 3.22
N PHE A 150 18.47 0.15 3.05
CA PHE A 150 17.84 0.02 1.73
C PHE A 150 17.76 1.39 1.04
N ARG A 151 17.74 1.39 -0.30
CA ARG A 151 17.67 2.58 -1.15
C ARG A 151 16.83 2.28 -2.38
N GLY A 152 16.00 3.24 -2.80
CA GLY A 152 15.16 3.11 -3.98
C GLY A 152 13.67 3.20 -3.68
N PRO A 153 12.82 2.96 -4.70
CA PRO A 153 11.38 3.00 -4.56
C PRO A 153 10.89 1.91 -3.60
N LEU A 154 9.88 2.25 -2.79
CA LEU A 154 9.13 1.33 -1.96
C LEU A 154 7.74 1.15 -2.55
N PHE A 155 7.39 -0.08 -2.91
CA PHE A 155 6.04 -0.41 -3.34
C PHE A 155 5.24 -0.86 -2.13
N ILE A 156 4.21 -0.09 -1.79
CA ILE A 156 3.31 -0.36 -0.67
C ILE A 156 1.91 -0.56 -1.25
N GLN A 157 1.29 -1.69 -0.91
CA GLN A 157 0.07 -2.17 -1.53
C GLN A 157 -1.07 -2.32 -0.52
N GLY A 158 -2.25 -1.85 -0.91
CA GLY A 158 -3.51 -2.18 -0.25
C GLY A 158 -3.97 -3.51 -0.82
N ASP A 159 -3.72 -4.59 -0.09
CA ASP A 159 -4.11 -5.94 -0.50
C ASP A 159 -5.62 -6.14 -0.29
N HIS A 160 -6.29 -6.89 -1.15
CA HIS A 160 -7.74 -7.16 -1.08
C HIS A 160 -8.55 -6.02 -0.41
N PHE A 161 -8.59 -4.84 -1.02
CA PHE A 161 -9.46 -3.74 -0.57
C PHE A 161 -10.91 -4.09 -0.91
N GLN A 162 -11.40 -5.03 -0.11
CA GLN A 162 -12.53 -5.86 -0.45
C GLN A 162 -13.84 -5.14 -0.17
N VAL A 163 -14.80 -5.22 -1.08
CA VAL A 163 -16.21 -4.91 -0.84
C VAL A 163 -16.88 -6.19 -0.36
N SER A 164 -17.46 -6.19 0.85
CA SER A 164 -18.09 -7.38 1.42
C SER A 164 -19.49 -7.60 0.85
N ALA A 165 -19.80 -8.83 0.42
CA ALA A 165 -21.13 -9.20 -0.06
C ALA A 165 -22.25 -8.87 0.94
N LYS A 166 -22.00 -9.13 2.24
CA LYS A 166 -22.95 -8.83 3.32
C LYS A 166 -23.16 -7.33 3.51
N GLY A 167 -22.09 -6.54 3.53
CA GLY A 167 -22.18 -5.08 3.67
C GLY A 167 -22.87 -4.47 2.46
N PHE A 168 -22.51 -4.94 1.27
CA PHE A 168 -23.10 -4.50 0.01
C PHE A 168 -24.59 -4.83 -0.10
N ALA A 169 -25.02 -6.02 0.32
CA ALA A 169 -26.44 -6.39 0.33
C ALA A 169 -27.27 -5.55 1.32
N ALA A 170 -26.65 -5.09 2.42
CA ALA A 170 -27.32 -4.25 3.42
C ALA A 170 -27.41 -2.78 2.97
N ASP A 171 -26.29 -2.21 2.51
CA ASP A 171 -26.21 -0.86 1.95
C ASP A 171 -25.04 -0.78 0.95
N PRO A 172 -25.30 -0.87 -0.36
CA PRO A 172 -24.26 -0.81 -1.39
C PRO A 172 -23.46 0.49 -1.35
N GLY A 173 -24.12 1.61 -1.03
CA GLY A 173 -23.51 2.93 -1.03
C GLY A 173 -22.54 3.09 0.13
N ALA A 174 -22.97 2.72 1.34
CA ALA A 174 -22.14 2.79 2.53
C ALA A 174 -20.91 1.87 2.43
N GLU A 175 -21.08 0.63 1.96
CA GLU A 175 -19.97 -0.32 1.86
C GLU A 175 -18.90 0.12 0.84
N VAL A 176 -19.32 0.58 -0.35
CA VAL A 176 -18.37 1.07 -1.36
C VAL A 176 -17.69 2.35 -0.90
N ASN A 177 -18.40 3.26 -0.22
CA ASN A 177 -17.79 4.47 0.33
C ASN A 177 -16.77 4.15 1.42
N ALA A 178 -17.02 3.16 2.28
CA ALA A 178 -16.04 2.74 3.28
C ALA A 178 -14.72 2.25 2.65
N VAL A 179 -14.78 1.58 1.50
CA VAL A 179 -13.57 1.19 0.73
C VAL A 179 -12.89 2.43 0.12
N LYS A 180 -13.65 3.36 -0.46
CA LYS A 180 -13.11 4.62 -1.02
C LYS A 180 -12.44 5.50 0.05
N ASP A 181 -13.01 5.57 1.25
CA ASP A 181 -12.44 6.30 2.38
C ASP A 181 -11.10 5.68 2.80
N LEU A 182 -11.04 4.34 2.85
CA LEU A 182 -9.79 3.63 3.13
C LEU A 182 -8.75 3.87 2.03
N ILE A 183 -9.13 3.81 0.76
CA ILE A 183 -8.23 4.15 -0.36
C ILE A 183 -7.68 5.57 -0.21
N THR A 184 -8.52 6.52 0.15
CA THR A 184 -8.12 7.93 0.33
C THR A 184 -7.06 8.07 1.42
N GLU A 185 -7.28 7.42 2.57
CA GLU A 185 -6.30 7.38 3.66
C GLU A 185 -5.00 6.69 3.24
N SER A 186 -5.10 5.54 2.55
CA SER A 186 -3.96 4.77 2.07
C SER A 186 -3.11 5.55 1.07
N ILE A 187 -3.71 6.21 0.08
CA ILE A 187 -3.00 7.06 -0.88
C ILE A 187 -2.29 8.20 -0.16
N SER A 188 -2.97 8.84 0.80
CA SER A 188 -2.39 9.91 1.62
C SER A 188 -1.19 9.43 2.45
N ALA A 189 -1.16 8.14 2.80
CA ALA A 189 -0.05 7.52 3.52
C ALA A 189 1.09 7.01 2.61
N GLY A 190 0.88 6.90 1.29
CA GLY A 190 1.89 6.42 0.33
C GLY A 190 1.61 5.04 -0.29
N PHE A 191 0.38 4.53 -0.19
CA PHE A 191 -0.04 3.32 -0.89
C PHE A 191 -0.36 3.68 -2.34
N TYR A 192 0.57 3.40 -3.26
CA TYR A 192 0.41 3.70 -4.68
C TYR A 192 0.19 2.44 -5.54
N ASN A 193 -0.23 1.36 -4.87
CA ASN A 193 -0.66 0.10 -5.46
C ASN A 193 -1.91 -0.34 -4.68
N ILE A 194 -3.04 -0.56 -5.35
CA ILE A 194 -4.31 -0.89 -4.71
C ILE A 194 -4.94 -2.06 -5.45
N ASP A 195 -5.10 -3.18 -4.74
CA ASP A 195 -5.79 -4.35 -5.26
C ASP A 195 -7.26 -4.27 -4.84
N ILE A 196 -8.12 -3.94 -5.81
CA ILE A 196 -9.55 -3.80 -5.62
C ILE A 196 -10.19 -5.19 -5.68
N ASP A 197 -10.76 -5.63 -4.57
CA ASP A 197 -11.46 -6.91 -4.50
C ASP A 197 -12.98 -6.69 -4.41
N THR A 198 -13.64 -6.81 -5.56
CA THR A 198 -15.11 -6.84 -5.65
C THR A 198 -15.62 -8.23 -6.03
N SER A 199 -14.75 -9.23 -5.92
CA SER A 199 -15.02 -10.60 -6.35
C SER A 199 -16.11 -11.27 -5.51
N THR A 200 -16.29 -10.86 -4.26
CA THR A 200 -17.38 -11.34 -3.39
C THR A 200 -18.78 -10.95 -3.91
N LEU A 201 -18.87 -10.01 -4.86
CA LEU A 201 -20.13 -9.59 -5.48
C LEU A 201 -20.52 -10.43 -6.70
N VAL A 202 -19.72 -11.45 -7.04
CA VAL A 202 -20.08 -12.43 -8.07
C VAL A 202 -21.25 -13.27 -7.57
N ASP A 203 -22.28 -13.40 -8.41
CA ASP A 203 -23.49 -14.16 -8.08
C ASP A 203 -23.70 -15.28 -9.09
N LEU A 204 -23.33 -16.51 -8.71
CA LEU A 204 -23.40 -17.69 -9.57
C LEU A 204 -24.83 -18.18 -9.84
N SER A 205 -25.86 -17.56 -9.23
CA SER A 205 -27.26 -17.94 -9.47
C SER A 205 -27.79 -17.49 -10.84
N PHE A 206 -27.08 -16.59 -11.52
CA PHE A 206 -27.44 -16.16 -12.88
C PHE A 206 -26.95 -17.13 -13.95
N ASP A 207 -27.71 -17.25 -15.04
CA ASP A 207 -27.40 -18.19 -16.14
C ASP A 207 -26.18 -17.75 -16.98
N SER A 208 -25.95 -16.44 -17.10
CA SER A 208 -24.90 -15.89 -17.97
C SER A 208 -23.71 -15.37 -17.17
N LEU A 209 -22.49 -15.61 -17.67
CA LEU A 209 -21.26 -15.13 -17.03
C LEU A 209 -21.20 -13.58 -16.93
N ASP A 210 -21.86 -12.87 -17.83
CA ASP A 210 -21.97 -11.40 -17.76
C ASP A 210 -22.82 -10.96 -16.56
N ASP A 211 -23.98 -11.58 -16.36
CA ASP A 211 -24.86 -11.29 -15.24
C ASP A 211 -24.20 -11.69 -13.90
N GLN A 212 -23.52 -12.84 -13.85
CA GLN A 212 -22.77 -13.28 -12.67
C GLN A 212 -21.68 -12.27 -12.27
N GLN A 213 -20.94 -11.73 -13.24
CA GLN A 213 -19.83 -10.77 -13.01
C GLN A 213 -20.29 -9.31 -12.89
N ARG A 214 -21.58 -9.01 -13.12
CA ARG A 214 -22.07 -7.65 -13.32
C ARG A 214 -21.73 -6.69 -12.21
N ASN A 215 -21.94 -7.10 -10.96
CA ASN A 215 -21.61 -6.26 -9.82
C ASN A 215 -20.10 -6.19 -9.59
N ASN A 216 -19.36 -7.28 -9.82
CA ASN A 216 -17.90 -7.31 -9.70
C ASN A 216 -17.26 -6.24 -10.61
N TYR A 217 -17.42 -6.34 -11.94
CA TYR A 217 -16.76 -5.40 -12.84
C TYR A 217 -17.29 -3.96 -12.71
N ARG A 218 -18.58 -3.78 -12.38
CA ARG A 218 -19.18 -2.44 -12.26
C ARG A 218 -18.62 -1.71 -11.05
N VAL A 219 -18.59 -2.36 -9.89
CA VAL A 219 -18.09 -1.75 -8.66
C VAL A 219 -16.57 -1.56 -8.74
N CYS A 220 -15.83 -2.53 -9.31
CA CYS A 220 -14.39 -2.39 -9.58
C CYS A 220 -14.10 -1.16 -10.45
N ALA A 221 -14.84 -0.97 -11.54
CA ALA A 221 -14.70 0.19 -12.41
C ALA A 221 -15.09 1.49 -11.70
N ASP A 222 -16.14 1.49 -10.86
CA ASP A 222 -16.55 2.67 -10.10
C ASP A 222 -15.50 3.10 -9.06
N ILE A 223 -14.79 2.15 -8.46
CA ILE A 223 -13.65 2.41 -7.57
C ILE A 223 -12.43 2.85 -8.39
N THR A 224 -12.14 2.20 -9.52
CA THR A 224 -11.04 2.61 -10.45
C THR A 224 -11.16 4.09 -10.83
N ARG A 225 -12.35 4.52 -11.28
CA ARG A 225 -12.58 5.93 -11.65
C ARG A 225 -12.38 6.87 -10.48
N PHE A 226 -12.77 6.45 -9.28
CA PHE A 226 -12.52 7.22 -8.07
C PHE A 226 -11.02 7.35 -7.79
N VAL A 227 -10.24 6.27 -7.86
CA VAL A 227 -8.79 6.33 -7.65
C VAL A 227 -8.12 7.28 -8.65
N ARG A 228 -8.48 7.19 -9.94
CA ARG A 228 -7.96 8.10 -10.97
C ARG A 228 -8.30 9.59 -10.72
N GLN A 229 -9.33 9.90 -9.94
CA GLN A 229 -9.67 11.28 -9.56
C GLN A 229 -8.81 11.83 -8.43
N ILE A 230 -8.25 10.95 -7.59
CA ILE A 230 -7.54 11.32 -6.36
C ILE A 230 -6.05 10.94 -6.38
N GLU A 231 -5.57 10.36 -7.48
CA GLU A 231 -4.16 10.00 -7.60
C GLU A 231 -3.28 11.27 -7.53
N PRO A 232 -2.15 11.24 -6.81
CA PRO A 232 -1.26 12.39 -6.74
C PRO A 232 -0.68 12.76 -8.11
N GLU A 233 -0.43 14.06 -8.32
CA GLU A 233 0.23 14.53 -9.53
C GLU A 233 1.58 13.82 -9.73
N GLY A 234 1.79 13.28 -10.95
CA GLY A 234 3.01 12.55 -11.30
C GLY A 234 3.07 11.11 -10.81
N ILE A 235 2.02 10.59 -10.16
CA ILE A 235 1.93 9.19 -9.72
C ILE A 235 0.69 8.54 -10.33
N THR A 236 0.89 7.65 -11.29
CA THR A 236 -0.16 6.72 -11.74
C THR A 236 -0.23 5.56 -10.76
N ILE A 237 -1.34 5.44 -10.03
CA ILE A 237 -1.53 4.34 -9.07
C ILE A 237 -1.71 3.02 -9.83
N SER A 238 -1.00 1.98 -9.40
CA SER A 238 -1.17 0.62 -9.91
C SER A 238 -2.47 0.04 -9.34
N LEU A 239 -3.33 -0.48 -10.20
CA LEU A 239 -4.62 -1.03 -9.82
C LEU A 239 -4.70 -2.52 -10.17
N GLY A 240 -5.05 -3.33 -9.18
CA GLY A 240 -5.43 -4.73 -9.35
C GLY A 240 -6.95 -4.88 -9.30
N GLY A 241 -7.47 -5.89 -10.01
CA GLY A 241 -8.88 -6.29 -9.94
C GLY A 241 -8.99 -7.80 -9.83
N GLU A 242 -9.84 -8.27 -8.92
CA GLU A 242 -9.99 -9.70 -8.64
C GLU A 242 -11.20 -10.34 -9.34
N ILE A 243 -11.02 -11.59 -9.78
CA ILE A 243 -12.10 -12.45 -10.26
C ILE A 243 -12.09 -13.78 -9.51
N GLY A 244 -13.26 -14.42 -9.43
CA GLY A 244 -13.45 -15.72 -8.78
C GLY A 244 -14.12 -15.60 -7.42
N GLU A 245 -14.70 -16.70 -6.95
CA GLU A 245 -15.23 -16.77 -5.58
C GLU A 245 -14.17 -17.39 -4.69
N VAL A 246 -13.79 -16.70 -3.61
CA VAL A 246 -12.83 -17.23 -2.63
C VAL A 246 -13.34 -18.56 -2.09
N GLY A 247 -12.58 -19.64 -2.34
CA GLY A 247 -12.91 -21.00 -1.88
C GLY A 247 -13.77 -21.84 -2.84
N GLY A 248 -14.09 -21.34 -4.03
CA GLY A 248 -14.82 -22.05 -5.09
C GLY A 248 -13.91 -22.86 -6.03
N HIS A 249 -14.21 -22.82 -7.33
CA HIS A 249 -13.37 -23.39 -8.40
C HIS A 249 -12.33 -22.41 -8.92
N ASN A 250 -11.33 -22.92 -9.64
CA ASN A 250 -10.37 -22.08 -10.35
C ASN A 250 -11.09 -21.24 -11.41
N SER A 251 -10.82 -19.94 -11.43
CA SER A 251 -11.36 -19.05 -12.46
C SER A 251 -11.01 -19.53 -13.87
N THR A 252 -11.94 -19.31 -14.78
CA THR A 252 -11.85 -19.74 -16.17
C THR A 252 -11.61 -18.56 -17.11
N VAL A 253 -11.03 -18.83 -18.29
CA VAL A 253 -10.83 -17.81 -19.33
C VAL A 253 -12.14 -17.10 -19.72
N PRO A 254 -13.30 -17.80 -19.88
CA PRO A 254 -14.58 -17.14 -20.11
C PRO A 254 -15.01 -16.17 -19.00
N GLU A 255 -14.81 -16.50 -17.72
CA GLU A 255 -15.13 -15.62 -16.58
C GLU A 255 -14.27 -14.36 -16.61
N LEU A 256 -12.95 -14.51 -16.85
CA LEU A 256 -12.04 -13.38 -17.02
C LEU A 256 -12.50 -12.47 -18.18
N HIS A 257 -12.87 -13.05 -19.31
CA HIS A 257 -13.37 -12.26 -20.44
C HIS A 257 -14.68 -11.53 -20.12
N ALA A 258 -15.59 -12.14 -19.36
CA ALA A 258 -16.83 -11.48 -18.93
C ALA A 258 -16.52 -10.27 -18.04
N PHE A 259 -15.66 -10.44 -17.04
CA PHE A 259 -15.18 -9.35 -16.20
C PHE A 259 -14.51 -8.24 -17.01
N MET A 260 -13.49 -8.57 -17.81
CA MET A 260 -12.71 -7.57 -18.54
C MET A 260 -13.53 -6.80 -19.58
N ARG A 261 -14.49 -7.43 -20.26
CA ARG A 261 -15.39 -6.70 -21.19
C ARG A 261 -16.24 -5.68 -20.45
N GLY A 262 -16.88 -6.09 -19.36
CA GLY A 262 -17.70 -5.21 -18.55
C GLY A 262 -16.87 -4.08 -17.91
N TYR A 263 -15.70 -4.43 -17.37
CA TYR A 263 -14.76 -3.50 -16.76
C TYR A 263 -14.29 -2.44 -17.77
N ASN A 264 -13.74 -2.85 -18.92
CA ASN A 264 -13.25 -1.95 -19.97
C ASN A 264 -14.37 -1.05 -20.52
N TYR A 265 -15.56 -1.61 -20.75
CA TYR A 265 -16.72 -0.80 -21.16
C TYR A 265 -17.06 0.28 -20.14
N LYS A 266 -16.94 -0.02 -18.84
CA LYS A 266 -17.22 0.94 -17.77
C LYS A 266 -16.13 1.99 -17.66
N ILE A 267 -14.85 1.61 -17.58
CA ILE A 267 -13.77 2.59 -17.40
C ILE A 267 -13.58 3.49 -18.63
N GLY A 268 -13.99 3.03 -19.82
CA GLY A 268 -13.88 3.80 -21.05
C GLY A 268 -12.40 3.99 -21.44
N ASP A 269 -12.01 5.24 -21.71
CA ASP A 269 -10.64 5.60 -22.09
C ASP A 269 -9.70 5.80 -20.89
N LEU A 270 -10.19 5.60 -19.66
CA LEU A 270 -9.36 5.70 -18.46
C LEU A 270 -8.36 4.54 -18.42
N GLN A 271 -7.18 4.81 -17.85
CA GLN A 271 -6.22 3.76 -17.57
C GLN A 271 -6.74 2.86 -16.45
N GLY A 272 -6.92 1.58 -16.77
CA GLY A 272 -7.21 0.52 -15.80
C GLY A 272 -6.06 0.25 -14.86
#